data_AF-A0A7W4C6W0-F1
#
_entry.id   AF-A0A7W4C6W0-F1
#
_cell.length_a   1.000
_cell.length_b   1.000
_cell.length_c   1.000
_cell.angle_alpha   90.00
_cell.angle_beta   90.00
_cell.angle_gamma   90.00
#
_symmetry.space_group_name_H-M   'P 1'
#
loop_
_entity.id
_entity.type
_entity.pdbx_description
1 polymer ?
#
loop_
_entity_poly.entity_id
_entity_poly.type
_entity_poly.pdbx_seq_one_letter_code
_entity_poly.pdbx_strand_id
1 'polypeptide(L)'
;WIIRIIGGGLQKALGTSRTESMSATANIFVGQTEAPLVVRPFIATMTQSELFAIMVGGLASIAGSVLAGYAQMGVPIAYLVAASFMAAPGGLLMAKLMHPETEAAINEMDQLPDDPDKPANVLDAAASGAASGMHLALNVGAMLIAFVGLIAMVNGIIGGVTGWFGLEGITLELILGYIFMPLAFLIGVPWNEALVAGSFIGQKIVVNEFVAYLNFAPYLLDASAEGFKVVAETGAMMSDRTKAIISFALCGFANLSSIAILLGGLGAMAPSRRHDLAKLGIRAVIAGSLANLMSATLAGLFLAI
;
A
#
# COMPACT_ATOMS: atom_id res chain seq x y z
N TRP A 1 8.30 -13.50 17.07
CA TRP A 1 8.43 -12.86 18.40
C TRP A 1 7.93 -11.42 18.36
N ILE A 2 8.52 -10.53 17.54
CA ILE A 2 8.12 -9.11 17.41
C ILE A 2 6.62 -8.95 17.16
N ILE A 3 6.06 -9.70 16.20
CA ILE A 3 4.63 -9.67 15.86
C ILE A 3 3.74 -9.94 17.09
N ARG A 4 4.13 -10.88 17.96
CA ARG A 4 3.35 -11.21 19.17
C ARG A 4 3.36 -10.09 20.20
N ILE A 5 4.47 -9.38 20.33
CA ILE A 5 4.61 -8.27 21.30
C ILE A 5 3.80 -7.07 20.83
N ILE A 6 4.04 -6.61 19.60
CA ILE A 6 3.37 -5.43 19.07
C ILE A 6 1.87 -5.72 18.90
N GLY A 7 1.51 -6.88 18.34
CA GLY A 7 0.10 -7.28 18.16
C GLY A 7 -0.64 -7.45 19.48
N GLY A 8 0.01 -8.04 20.50
CA GLY A 8 -0.57 -8.11 21.84
C GLY A 8 -0.73 -6.73 22.51
N GLY A 9 0.17 -5.79 22.22
CA GLY A 9 0.05 -4.40 22.65
C GLY A 9 -1.13 -3.68 22.00
N LEU A 10 -1.26 -3.78 20.67
CA LEU A 10 -2.37 -3.21 19.91
C LEU A 10 -3.72 -3.77 20.38
N GLN A 11 -3.81 -5.08 20.56
CA GLN A 11 -5.01 -5.75 21.06
C GLN A 11 -5.44 -5.17 22.41
N LYS A 12 -4.51 -5.01 23.35
CA LYS A 12 -4.79 -4.46 24.68
C LYS A 12 -5.17 -2.99 24.65
N ALA A 13 -4.54 -2.20 23.78
CA ALA A 13 -4.80 -0.77 23.69
C ALA A 13 -6.12 -0.43 23.00
N LEU A 14 -6.49 -1.20 21.96
CA LEU A 14 -7.62 -0.91 21.09
C LEU A 14 -8.86 -1.78 21.35
N GLY A 15 -8.70 -2.91 22.06
CA GLY A 15 -9.77 -3.87 22.25
C GLY A 15 -10.13 -4.66 20.98
N THR A 16 -9.30 -4.60 19.95
CA THR A 16 -9.42 -5.40 18.72
C THR A 16 -9.24 -6.89 19.02
N SER A 17 -9.71 -7.75 18.11
CA SER A 17 -9.53 -9.19 18.27
C SER A 17 -8.05 -9.57 18.19
N ARG A 18 -7.69 -10.71 18.79
CA ARG A 18 -6.30 -11.18 18.77
C ARG A 18 -5.81 -11.43 17.35
N THR A 19 -6.67 -11.99 16.49
CA THR A 19 -6.32 -12.42 15.14
C THR A 19 -6.07 -11.21 14.23
N GLU A 20 -6.97 -10.22 14.23
CA GLU A 20 -6.78 -9.01 13.42
C GLU A 20 -5.59 -8.18 13.89
N SER A 21 -5.32 -8.14 15.21
CA SER A 21 -4.16 -7.43 15.77
C SER A 21 -2.84 -8.07 15.36
N MET A 22 -2.78 -9.40 15.34
CA MET A 22 -1.59 -10.14 14.89
C MET A 22 -1.37 -9.98 13.39
N SER A 23 -2.45 -10.03 12.58
CA SER A 23 -2.38 -9.82 11.14
C SER A 23 -1.96 -8.38 10.79
N ALA A 24 -2.55 -7.37 11.43
CA ALA A 24 -2.18 -5.96 11.24
C ALA A 24 -0.71 -5.71 11.58
N THR A 25 -0.19 -6.38 12.62
CA THR A 25 1.21 -6.29 12.99
C THR A 25 2.14 -7.05 12.04
N ALA A 26 1.72 -8.21 11.55
CA ALA A 26 2.50 -8.97 10.58
C ALA A 26 2.73 -8.18 9.28
N ASN A 27 1.71 -7.44 8.85
CA ASN A 27 1.74 -6.53 7.70
C ASN A 27 2.80 -5.42 7.78
N ILE A 28 3.38 -5.14 8.96
CA ILE A 28 4.55 -4.23 9.06
C ILE A 28 5.76 -4.80 8.31
N PHE A 29 5.88 -6.14 8.26
CA PHE A 29 7.08 -6.84 7.78
C PHE A 29 6.84 -7.61 6.48
N VAL A 30 5.66 -8.22 6.34
CA VAL A 30 5.32 -9.09 5.21
C VAL A 30 4.11 -8.53 4.47
N GLY A 31 3.89 -9.00 3.23
CA GLY A 31 2.87 -8.44 2.36
C GLY A 31 1.45 -8.90 2.69
N GLN A 32 0.51 -8.34 1.95
CA GLN A 32 -0.93 -8.58 2.08
C GLN A 32 -1.37 -10.04 1.89
N THR A 33 -0.54 -10.85 1.23
CA THR A 33 -0.78 -12.28 1.00
C THR A 33 -0.10 -13.18 2.03
N GLU A 34 0.99 -12.73 2.66
CA GLU A 34 1.74 -13.52 3.64
C GLU A 34 1.31 -13.22 5.07
N ALA A 35 0.93 -11.97 5.38
CA ALA A 35 0.50 -11.59 6.73
C ALA A 35 -0.66 -12.45 7.26
N PRO A 36 -1.71 -12.76 6.47
CA PRO A 36 -2.81 -13.60 6.94
C PRO A 36 -2.39 -15.04 7.29
N LEU A 37 -1.22 -15.52 6.84
CA LEU A 37 -0.74 -16.87 7.18
C LEU A 37 -0.58 -17.07 8.69
N VAL A 38 -0.23 -16.00 9.43
CA VAL A 38 -0.08 -16.05 10.90
C VAL A 38 -1.39 -16.32 11.63
N VAL A 39 -2.52 -16.16 10.94
CA VAL A 39 -3.88 -16.38 11.45
C VAL A 39 -4.71 -17.28 10.53
N ARG A 40 -4.07 -18.00 9.60
CA ARG A 40 -4.73 -18.84 8.58
C ARG A 40 -5.86 -19.73 9.14
N PRO A 41 -5.69 -20.44 10.28
CA PRO A 41 -6.74 -21.32 10.80
C PRO A 41 -8.05 -20.60 11.17
N PHE A 42 -7.99 -19.29 11.45
CA PHE A 42 -9.12 -18.51 11.95
C PHE A 42 -9.86 -17.77 10.84
N ILE A 43 -9.27 -17.61 9.64
CA ILE A 43 -9.86 -16.79 8.55
C ILE A 43 -11.26 -17.29 8.16
N ALA A 44 -11.48 -18.60 8.16
CA ALA A 44 -12.77 -19.18 7.80
C ALA A 44 -13.91 -18.76 8.76
N THR A 45 -13.60 -18.56 10.04
CA THR A 45 -14.59 -18.32 11.12
C THR A 45 -14.63 -16.87 11.60
N MET A 46 -13.79 -15.99 11.05
CA MET A 46 -13.76 -14.57 11.38
C MET A 46 -15.08 -13.86 11.08
N THR A 47 -15.38 -12.81 11.84
CA THR A 47 -16.51 -11.91 11.55
C THR A 47 -16.25 -11.13 10.25
N GLN A 48 -17.26 -10.42 9.74
CA GLN A 48 -17.05 -9.54 8.57
C GLN A 48 -16.08 -8.39 8.88
N SER A 49 -16.08 -7.89 10.12
CA SER A 49 -15.20 -6.80 10.55
C SER A 49 -13.75 -7.26 10.73
N GLU A 50 -13.51 -8.44 11.30
CA GLU A 50 -12.17 -9.03 11.35
C GLU A 50 -11.62 -9.28 9.94
N LEU A 51 -12.44 -9.84 9.04
CA LEU A 51 -12.03 -10.09 7.66
C LEU A 51 -11.69 -8.77 6.93
N PHE A 52 -12.52 -7.74 7.13
CA PHE A 52 -12.27 -6.41 6.60
C PHE A 52 -10.98 -5.82 7.15
N ALA A 53 -10.72 -5.93 8.45
CA ALA A 53 -9.51 -5.44 9.09
C ALA A 53 -8.24 -6.12 8.55
N ILE A 54 -8.28 -7.44 8.27
CA ILE A 54 -7.16 -8.13 7.63
C ILE A 54 -6.90 -7.60 6.22
N MET A 55 -7.96 -7.42 5.42
CA MET A 55 -7.81 -6.87 4.07
C MET A 55 -7.23 -5.45 4.11
N VAL A 56 -7.75 -4.59 4.99
CA VAL A 56 -7.28 -3.21 5.12
C VAL A 56 -5.85 -3.16 5.65
N GLY A 57 -5.47 -4.01 6.60
CA GLY A 57 -4.09 -4.09 7.10
C GLY A 57 -3.08 -4.40 6.01
N GLY A 58 -3.43 -5.33 5.09
CA GLY A 58 -2.61 -5.65 3.93
C GLY A 58 -2.51 -4.48 2.93
N LEU A 59 -3.61 -3.80 2.66
CA LEU A 59 -3.66 -2.68 1.71
C LEU A 59 -3.02 -1.40 2.27
N ALA A 60 -3.10 -1.18 3.57
CA ALA A 60 -2.52 -0.01 4.23
C ALA A 60 -0.98 -0.08 4.32
N SER A 61 -0.37 -1.24 4.09
CA SER A 61 1.05 -1.49 4.32
C SER A 61 1.77 -1.93 3.04
N ILE A 62 3.08 -2.11 3.14
CA ILE A 62 3.94 -2.71 2.11
C ILE A 62 4.72 -3.87 2.71
N ALA A 63 5.21 -4.77 1.86
CA ALA A 63 6.10 -5.84 2.29
C ALA A 63 7.54 -5.35 2.45
N GLY A 64 8.29 -5.94 3.39
CA GLY A 64 9.73 -5.69 3.53
C GLY A 64 10.53 -6.05 2.26
N SER A 65 10.04 -7.01 1.46
CA SER A 65 10.64 -7.40 0.18
C SER A 65 10.60 -6.28 -0.87
N VAL A 66 9.52 -5.50 -0.91
CA VAL A 66 9.37 -4.37 -1.86
C VAL A 66 9.92 -3.06 -1.31
N LEU A 67 9.99 -2.91 0.02
CA LEU A 67 10.57 -1.74 0.69
C LEU A 67 11.99 -1.46 0.19
N ALA A 68 12.81 -2.50 0.08
CA ALA A 68 14.17 -2.37 -0.46
C ALA A 68 14.18 -1.89 -1.93
N GLY A 69 13.19 -2.29 -2.72
CA GLY A 69 13.01 -1.83 -4.09
C GLY A 69 12.71 -0.33 -4.16
N TYR A 70 11.79 0.17 -3.34
CA TYR A 70 11.49 1.61 -3.28
C TYR A 70 12.68 2.42 -2.74
N ALA A 71 13.42 1.87 -1.78
CA ALA A 71 14.65 2.49 -1.28
C ALA A 71 15.72 2.64 -2.38
N GLN A 72 15.86 1.63 -3.25
CA GLN A 72 16.76 1.71 -4.41
C GLN A 72 16.31 2.73 -5.45
N MET A 73 15.02 3.09 -5.49
CA MET A 73 14.49 4.19 -6.30
C MET A 73 14.75 5.58 -5.68
N GLY A 74 15.46 5.66 -4.54
CA GLY A 74 15.81 6.92 -3.88
C GLY A 74 14.85 7.36 -2.79
N VAL A 75 13.80 6.58 -2.48
CA VAL A 75 12.87 6.90 -1.39
C VAL A 75 13.58 6.73 -0.04
N PRO A 76 13.54 7.73 0.87
CA PRO A 76 14.20 7.61 2.16
C PRO A 76 13.68 6.42 2.97
N ILE A 77 14.58 5.49 3.32
CA ILE A 77 14.25 4.28 4.11
C ILE A 77 13.57 4.67 5.43
N ALA A 78 13.99 5.76 6.06
CA ALA A 78 13.38 6.25 7.29
C ALA A 78 11.87 6.51 7.14
N TYR A 79 11.44 7.06 6.00
CA TYR A 79 10.02 7.31 5.72
C TYR A 79 9.26 6.01 5.47
N LEU A 80 9.84 5.09 4.68
CA LEU A 80 9.22 3.78 4.41
C LEU A 80 9.03 2.97 5.69
N VAL A 81 10.07 2.89 6.53
CA VAL A 81 9.99 2.18 7.81
C VAL A 81 8.95 2.82 8.73
N ALA A 82 8.98 4.14 8.89
CA ALA A 82 7.99 4.84 9.70
C ALA A 82 6.55 4.60 9.21
N ALA A 83 6.32 4.71 7.90
CA ALA A 83 5.03 4.45 7.28
C ALA A 83 4.55 3.00 7.51
N SER A 84 5.42 1.99 7.36
CA SER A 84 5.09 0.59 7.62
C SER A 84 4.62 0.36 9.06
N PHE A 85 5.26 0.98 10.05
CA PHE A 85 4.83 0.87 11.45
C PHE A 85 3.52 1.63 11.71
N MET A 86 3.33 2.80 11.09
CA MET A 86 2.08 3.58 11.20
C MET A 86 0.90 2.90 10.52
N ALA A 87 1.15 2.06 9.51
CA ALA A 87 0.12 1.33 8.78
C ALA A 87 -0.65 0.33 9.65
N ALA A 88 -0.03 -0.28 10.66
CA ALA A 88 -0.72 -1.23 11.54
C ALA A 88 -1.87 -0.58 12.35
N PRO A 89 -1.63 0.44 13.20
CA PRO A 89 -2.72 1.12 13.89
C PRO A 89 -3.60 1.95 12.93
N GLY A 90 -3.03 2.54 11.87
CA GLY A 90 -3.80 3.32 10.90
C GLY A 90 -4.77 2.47 10.07
N GLY A 91 -4.35 1.27 9.68
CA GLY A 91 -5.19 0.29 9.01
C GLY A 91 -6.33 -0.18 9.90
N LEU A 92 -6.05 -0.52 11.17
CA LEU A 92 -7.08 -0.89 12.15
C LEU A 92 -8.07 0.25 12.40
N LEU A 93 -7.59 1.49 12.52
CA LEU A 93 -8.43 2.66 12.69
C LEU A 93 -9.42 2.81 11.53
N MET A 94 -8.94 2.83 10.28
CA MET A 94 -9.81 2.99 9.12
C MET A 94 -10.72 1.78 8.92
N ALA A 95 -10.23 0.56 9.19
CA ALA A 95 -11.02 -0.65 9.14
C ALA A 95 -12.22 -0.59 10.10
N LYS A 96 -11.98 -0.27 11.37
CA LYS A 96 -13.02 -0.26 12.41
C LYS A 96 -13.94 0.96 12.33
N LEU A 97 -13.49 2.08 11.75
CA LEU A 97 -14.38 3.21 11.44
C LEU A 97 -15.34 2.86 10.29
N MET A 98 -14.85 2.21 9.23
CA MET A 98 -15.65 1.93 8.04
C MET A 98 -16.48 0.65 8.15
N HIS A 99 -16.04 -0.33 8.95
CA HIS A 99 -16.75 -1.57 9.21
C HIS A 99 -16.55 -2.01 10.68
N PRO A 100 -17.30 -1.40 11.62
CA PRO A 100 -17.20 -1.72 13.04
C PRO A 100 -17.54 -3.18 13.37
N GLU A 101 -17.01 -3.68 14.49
CA GLU A 101 -17.32 -5.02 14.99
C GLU A 101 -18.75 -5.07 15.54
N THR A 102 -19.58 -5.97 15.02
CA THR A 102 -20.97 -6.17 15.48
C THR A 102 -21.25 -7.59 15.95
N GLU A 103 -20.29 -8.50 15.74
CA GLU A 103 -20.41 -9.93 16.04
C GLU A 103 -19.41 -10.30 17.16
N ALA A 104 -19.61 -11.46 17.79
CA ALA A 104 -18.70 -11.93 18.82
C ALA A 104 -17.43 -12.53 18.17
N ALA A 105 -16.31 -11.82 18.28
CA ALA A 105 -15.02 -12.29 17.78
C ALA A 105 -14.48 -13.49 18.60
N ILE A 106 -13.94 -14.48 17.91
CA ILE A 106 -13.30 -15.65 18.53
C ILE A 106 -11.85 -15.28 18.87
N ASN A 107 -11.56 -15.09 20.16
CA ASN A 107 -10.24 -14.62 20.62
C ASN A 107 -9.29 -15.74 21.06
N GLU A 108 -9.77 -16.97 21.12
CA GLU A 108 -8.99 -18.14 21.51
C GLU A 108 -8.10 -18.58 20.34
N MET A 109 -6.78 -18.41 20.50
CA MET A 109 -5.76 -18.97 19.59
C MET A 109 -5.11 -20.22 20.21
N ASP A 110 -5.88 -20.99 20.99
CA ASP A 110 -5.34 -22.14 21.69
C ASP A 110 -5.14 -23.31 20.71
N GLN A 111 -3.90 -23.81 20.67
CA GLN A 111 -3.43 -24.86 19.77
C GLN A 111 -3.59 -24.54 18.28
N LEU A 112 -2.77 -23.59 17.80
CA LEU A 112 -2.43 -23.53 16.37
C LEU A 112 -1.93 -24.92 15.93
N PRO A 113 -2.51 -25.54 14.88
CA PRO A 113 -1.94 -26.72 14.27
C PRO A 113 -0.47 -26.46 13.91
N ASP A 114 0.40 -27.46 14.05
CA ASP A 114 1.77 -27.35 13.53
C ASP A 114 1.69 -27.05 12.03
N ASP A 115 2.45 -26.03 11.60
CA ASP A 115 2.48 -25.60 10.21
C ASP A 115 3.07 -26.75 9.36
N PRO A 116 2.27 -27.39 8.48
CA PRO A 116 2.76 -28.51 7.68
C PRO A 116 3.85 -28.09 6.70
N ASP A 117 3.93 -26.79 6.37
CA ASP A 117 4.89 -26.23 5.42
C ASP A 117 6.13 -25.63 6.13
N LYS A 118 6.32 -25.93 7.43
CA LYS A 118 7.44 -25.41 8.20
C LYS A 118 8.78 -25.93 7.67
N PRO A 119 9.75 -25.04 7.36
CA PRO A 119 11.06 -25.46 6.87
C PRO A 119 11.80 -26.37 7.86
N ALA A 120 12.53 -27.35 7.34
CA ALA A 120 13.26 -28.32 8.15
C ALA A 120 14.45 -27.70 8.90
N ASN A 121 15.07 -26.67 8.33
CA ASN A 121 16.21 -25.97 8.92
C ASN A 121 16.38 -24.55 8.32
N VAL A 122 17.39 -23.82 8.80
CA VAL A 122 17.65 -22.43 8.37
C VAL A 122 18.00 -22.32 6.88
N LEU A 123 18.65 -23.33 6.29
CA LEU A 123 19.02 -23.31 4.87
C LEU A 123 17.79 -23.56 3.99
N ASP A 124 16.91 -24.46 4.40
CA ASP A 124 15.62 -24.69 3.75
C ASP A 124 14.74 -23.44 3.78
N ALA A 125 14.67 -22.77 4.95
CA ALA A 125 13.96 -21.49 5.07
C ALA A 125 14.54 -20.40 4.16
N ALA A 126 15.87 -20.31 4.07
CA ALA A 126 16.55 -19.35 3.20
C ALA A 126 16.32 -19.66 1.71
N ALA A 127 16.40 -20.93 1.30
CA ALA A 127 16.17 -21.36 -0.08
C ALA A 127 14.71 -21.13 -0.50
N SER A 128 13.75 -21.50 0.35
CA SER A 128 12.32 -21.26 0.12
C SER A 128 12.03 -19.76 0.02
N GLY A 129 12.58 -18.95 0.94
CA GLY A 129 12.45 -17.50 0.89
C GLY A 129 13.04 -16.88 -0.39
N ALA A 130 14.19 -17.36 -0.84
CA ALA A 130 14.81 -16.92 -2.09
C ALA A 130 13.96 -17.28 -3.32
N ALA A 131 13.38 -18.49 -3.37
CA ALA A 131 12.48 -18.90 -4.45
C ALA A 131 11.21 -18.04 -4.49
N SER A 132 10.56 -17.81 -3.34
CA SER A 132 9.42 -16.89 -3.24
C SER A 132 9.79 -15.47 -3.66
N GLY A 133 10.97 -14.99 -3.27
CA GLY A 133 11.50 -13.69 -3.68
C GLY A 133 11.73 -13.58 -5.19
N MET A 134 12.25 -14.62 -5.84
CA MET A 134 12.41 -14.67 -7.29
C MET A 134 11.06 -14.55 -8.01
N HIS A 135 10.05 -15.31 -7.56
CA HIS A 135 8.70 -15.19 -8.13
C HIS A 135 8.13 -13.78 -7.99
N LEU A 136 8.31 -13.15 -6.82
CA LEU A 136 7.90 -11.77 -6.60
C LEU A 136 8.63 -10.81 -7.56
N ALA A 137 9.95 -10.93 -7.69
CA ALA A 137 10.75 -10.07 -8.57
C ALA A 137 10.34 -10.19 -10.04
N LEU A 138 10.11 -11.42 -10.53
CA LEU A 138 9.63 -11.67 -11.89
C LEU A 138 8.23 -11.08 -12.11
N ASN A 139 7.32 -11.26 -11.15
CA ASN A 139 5.97 -10.70 -11.24
C ASN A 139 5.99 -9.17 -11.25
N VAL A 140 6.79 -8.54 -10.39
CA VAL A 140 6.95 -7.08 -10.36
C VAL A 140 7.56 -6.57 -11.67
N GLY A 141 8.62 -7.22 -12.16
CA GLY A 141 9.25 -6.84 -13.44
C GLY A 141 8.27 -6.94 -14.62
N ALA A 142 7.56 -8.06 -14.75
CA ALA A 142 6.55 -8.25 -15.78
C ALA A 142 5.40 -7.23 -15.66
N MET A 143 4.92 -6.98 -14.44
CA MET A 143 3.89 -6.00 -14.14
C MET A 143 4.32 -4.58 -14.56
N LEU A 144 5.56 -4.18 -14.25
CA LEU A 144 6.09 -2.87 -14.63
C LEU A 144 6.17 -2.69 -16.14
N ILE A 145 6.69 -3.69 -16.87
CA ILE A 145 6.74 -3.67 -18.35
C ILE A 145 5.32 -3.50 -18.91
N ALA A 146 4.36 -4.28 -18.41
CA ALA A 146 2.98 -4.23 -18.88
C ALA A 146 2.32 -2.87 -18.59
N PHE A 147 2.40 -2.36 -17.36
CA PHE A 147 1.72 -1.10 -17.01
C PHE A 147 2.37 0.12 -17.63
N VAL A 148 3.70 0.19 -17.73
CA VAL A 148 4.35 1.29 -18.45
C VAL A 148 3.91 1.31 -19.91
N GLY A 149 3.87 0.15 -20.57
CA GLY A 149 3.36 0.03 -21.94
C GLY A 149 1.88 0.41 -22.08
N LEU A 150 1.03 -0.05 -21.15
CA LEU A 150 -0.40 0.29 -21.14
C LEU A 150 -0.65 1.78 -20.89
N ILE A 151 0.08 2.39 -19.95
CA ILE A 151 -0.01 3.84 -19.69
C ILE A 151 0.43 4.61 -20.93
N ALA A 152 1.53 4.23 -21.58
CA ALA A 152 1.96 4.86 -22.83
C ALA A 152 0.90 4.75 -23.94
N MET A 153 0.27 3.57 -24.08
CA MET A 153 -0.84 3.37 -25.02
C MET A 153 -2.04 4.24 -24.69
N VAL A 154 -2.44 4.30 -23.42
CA VAL A 154 -3.55 5.14 -22.94
C VAL A 154 -3.24 6.62 -23.18
N ASN A 155 -2.01 7.07 -22.92
CA ASN A 155 -1.56 8.44 -23.20
C ASN A 155 -1.62 8.76 -24.70
N GLY A 156 -1.26 7.82 -25.57
CA GLY A 156 -1.41 7.96 -27.02
C GLY A 156 -2.88 8.11 -27.46
N ILE A 157 -3.78 7.33 -26.87
CA ILE A 157 -5.23 7.42 -27.12
C ILE A 157 -5.78 8.76 -26.62
N ILE A 158 -5.46 9.15 -25.38
CA ILE A 158 -5.89 10.42 -24.78
C ILE A 158 -5.42 11.58 -25.65
N GLY A 159 -4.13 11.64 -25.98
CA GLY A 159 -3.57 12.70 -26.81
C GLY A 159 -4.22 12.78 -28.20
N GLY A 160 -4.53 11.62 -28.81
CA GLY A 160 -5.26 11.57 -30.07
C GLY A 160 -6.67 12.15 -29.97
N VAL A 161 -7.42 11.81 -28.92
CA VAL A 161 -8.79 12.30 -28.70
C VAL A 161 -8.80 13.77 -28.33
N THR A 162 -7.94 14.21 -27.41
CA THR A 162 -7.89 15.62 -26.99
C THR A 162 -7.36 16.53 -28.09
N GLY A 163 -6.48 16.01 -28.95
CA GLY A 163 -6.00 16.69 -30.15
C GLY A 163 -7.13 17.07 -31.12
N TRP A 164 -8.21 16.29 -31.21
CA TRP A 164 -9.39 16.67 -32.02
C TRP A 164 -10.09 17.94 -31.53
N PHE A 165 -9.91 18.29 -30.25
CA PHE A 165 -10.47 19.49 -29.62
C PHE A 165 -9.43 20.61 -29.48
N GLY A 166 -8.24 20.47 -30.09
CA GLY A 166 -7.14 21.44 -29.97
C GLY A 166 -6.45 21.45 -28.61
N LEU A 167 -6.62 20.40 -27.80
CA LEU A 167 -5.97 20.25 -26.49
C LEU A 167 -4.78 19.30 -26.62
N GLU A 168 -3.58 19.86 -26.63
CA GLU A 168 -2.32 19.11 -26.72
C GLU A 168 -1.75 18.81 -25.31
N GLY A 169 -0.93 17.76 -25.21
CA GLY A 169 -0.18 17.43 -23.99
C GLY A 169 -1.00 16.83 -22.85
N ILE A 170 -2.26 16.43 -23.09
CA ILE A 170 -3.06 15.76 -22.07
C ILE A 170 -2.62 14.31 -21.92
N THR A 171 -2.28 13.92 -20.69
CA THR A 171 -1.92 12.55 -20.34
C THR A 171 -2.75 12.04 -19.18
N LEU A 172 -2.73 10.73 -18.96
CA LEU A 172 -3.35 10.08 -17.80
C LEU A 172 -2.82 10.67 -16.50
N GLU A 173 -1.52 10.95 -16.41
CA GLU A 173 -0.89 11.56 -15.25
C GLU A 173 -1.45 12.94 -14.96
N LEU A 174 -1.70 13.76 -15.99
CA LEU A 174 -2.31 15.08 -15.83
C LEU A 174 -3.76 14.99 -15.36
N ILE A 175 -4.54 14.07 -15.95
CA ILE A 175 -5.94 13.84 -15.55
C ILE A 175 -6.01 13.40 -14.09
N LEU A 176 -5.20 12.42 -13.70
CA LEU A 176 -5.10 11.97 -12.31
C LEU A 176 -4.61 13.09 -11.39
N GLY A 177 -3.67 13.92 -11.87
CA GLY A 177 -3.23 15.14 -11.22
C GLY A 177 -4.42 16.01 -10.81
N TYR A 178 -5.25 16.42 -11.76
CA TYR A 178 -6.41 17.27 -11.46
C TYR A 178 -7.46 16.59 -10.58
N ILE A 179 -7.70 15.29 -10.75
CA ILE A 179 -8.68 14.55 -9.94
C ILE A 179 -8.25 14.48 -8.47
N PHE A 180 -6.96 14.22 -8.21
CA PHE A 180 -6.43 14.00 -6.87
C PHE A 180 -5.74 15.22 -6.26
N MET A 181 -5.58 16.32 -7.00
CA MET A 181 -5.02 17.57 -6.51
C MET A 181 -5.74 18.11 -5.25
N PRO A 182 -7.08 18.11 -5.16
CA PRO A 182 -7.76 18.53 -3.92
C PRO A 182 -7.39 17.66 -2.72
N LEU A 183 -7.17 16.36 -2.95
CA LEU A 183 -6.77 15.42 -1.91
C LEU A 183 -5.32 15.64 -1.48
N ALA A 184 -4.41 15.88 -2.44
CA ALA A 184 -3.02 16.23 -2.16
C ALA A 184 -2.92 17.51 -1.33
N PHE A 185 -3.71 18.53 -1.67
CA PHE A 185 -3.77 19.76 -0.89
C PHE A 185 -4.32 19.50 0.53
N LEU A 186 -5.36 18.68 0.66
CA LEU A 186 -5.97 18.34 1.96
C LEU A 186 -4.98 17.68 2.94
N ILE A 187 -4.07 16.84 2.44
CA ILE A 187 -3.06 16.17 3.28
C ILE A 187 -1.81 17.04 3.55
N GLY A 188 -1.83 18.31 3.13
CA GLY A 188 -0.82 19.30 3.49
C GLY A 188 0.21 19.64 2.41
N VAL A 189 0.03 19.19 1.17
CA VAL A 189 0.88 19.60 0.05
C VAL A 189 0.53 21.04 -0.36
N PRO A 190 1.51 21.95 -0.55
CA PRO A 190 1.27 23.29 -1.08
C PRO A 190 0.54 23.25 -2.42
N TRP A 191 -0.39 24.20 -2.66
CA TRP A 191 -1.22 24.20 -3.86
C TRP A 191 -0.44 24.16 -5.18
N ASN A 192 0.73 24.82 -5.21
CA ASN A 192 1.66 24.86 -6.35
C ASN A 192 2.44 23.56 -6.57
N GLU A 193 2.40 22.60 -5.66
CA GLU A 193 2.98 21.25 -5.83
C GLU A 193 1.88 20.16 -5.85
N ALA A 194 0.64 20.53 -5.54
CA ALA A 194 -0.48 19.61 -5.36
C ALA A 194 -0.90 18.91 -6.65
N LEU A 195 -0.71 19.51 -7.83
CA LEU A 195 -1.02 18.84 -9.11
C LEU A 195 -0.11 17.63 -9.34
N VAL A 196 1.20 17.82 -9.18
CA VAL A 196 2.20 16.76 -9.33
C VAL A 196 2.02 15.69 -8.24
N ALA A 197 1.82 16.08 -6.99
CA ALA A 197 1.55 15.14 -5.89
C ALA A 197 0.25 14.34 -6.11
N GLY A 198 -0.81 15.01 -6.56
CA GLY A 198 -2.09 14.39 -6.92
C GLY A 198 -1.92 13.32 -8.00
N SER A 199 -1.05 13.57 -8.99
CA SER A 199 -0.77 12.60 -10.04
C SER A 199 -0.22 11.29 -9.48
N PHE A 200 0.76 11.34 -8.57
CA PHE A 200 1.33 10.13 -7.97
C PHE A 200 0.32 9.38 -7.09
N ILE A 201 -0.47 10.10 -6.28
CA ILE A 201 -1.53 9.50 -5.46
C ILE A 201 -2.55 8.78 -6.36
N GLY A 202 -2.96 9.41 -7.45
CA GLY A 202 -3.88 8.82 -8.42
C GLY A 202 -3.30 7.58 -9.11
N GLN A 203 -2.05 7.65 -9.55
CA GLN A 203 -1.36 6.50 -10.16
C GLN A 203 -1.29 5.32 -9.19
N LYS A 204 -1.00 5.58 -7.91
CA LYS A 204 -0.96 4.54 -6.88
C LYS A 204 -2.30 3.84 -6.72
N ILE A 205 -3.40 4.59 -6.64
CA ILE A 205 -4.74 4.02 -6.42
C ILE A 205 -5.24 3.27 -7.66
N VAL A 206 -5.08 3.86 -8.84
CA VAL A 206 -5.63 3.34 -10.10
C VAL A 206 -4.79 2.20 -10.67
N VAL A 207 -3.47 2.30 -10.56
CA VAL A 207 -2.51 1.35 -11.13
C VAL A 207 -1.89 0.53 -10.00
N ASN A 208 -0.82 1.05 -9.40
CA ASN A 208 -0.14 0.53 -8.21
C ASN A 208 0.93 1.52 -7.74
N GLU A 209 1.42 1.30 -6.53
CA GLU A 209 2.44 2.12 -5.87
C GLU A 209 3.82 2.02 -6.54
N PHE A 210 4.16 0.90 -7.18
CA PHE A 210 5.43 0.75 -7.89
C PHE A 210 5.57 1.74 -9.06
N VAL A 211 4.53 1.85 -9.88
CA VAL A 211 4.48 2.82 -11.00
C VAL A 211 4.53 4.24 -10.46
N ALA A 212 3.80 4.52 -9.37
CA ALA A 212 3.82 5.84 -8.74
C ALA A 212 5.21 6.20 -8.20
N TYR A 213 5.89 5.27 -7.52
CA TYR A 213 7.26 5.48 -7.03
C TYR A 213 8.27 5.66 -8.16
N LEU A 214 8.17 4.89 -9.24
CA LEU A 214 9.03 5.06 -10.42
C LEU A 214 8.89 6.46 -11.02
N ASN A 215 7.67 6.99 -11.11
CA ASN A 215 7.42 8.33 -11.64
C ASN A 215 7.76 9.45 -10.65
N PHE A 216 7.76 9.15 -9.35
CA PHE A 216 8.16 10.07 -8.28
C PHE A 216 9.68 10.14 -8.09
N ALA A 217 10.41 9.04 -8.30
CA ALA A 217 11.86 8.95 -8.11
C ALA A 217 12.68 10.08 -8.77
N PRO A 218 12.39 10.52 -10.01
CA PRO A 218 13.05 11.68 -10.62
C PRO A 218 12.99 12.99 -9.82
N TYR A 219 11.96 13.17 -8.99
CA TYR A 219 11.77 14.37 -8.14
C TYR A 219 12.49 14.26 -6.78
N LEU A 220 13.01 13.08 -6.45
CA LEU A 220 13.81 12.85 -5.24
C LEU A 220 15.30 13.09 -5.46
N LEU A 221 15.74 13.10 -6.72
CA LEU A 221 17.13 13.27 -7.10
C LEU A 221 17.66 14.67 -6.78
N ASP A 222 18.97 14.78 -6.61
CA ASP A 222 19.67 16.06 -6.54
C ASP A 222 19.73 16.75 -7.91
N ALA A 223 19.78 18.09 -7.93
CA ALA A 223 19.79 18.86 -9.18
C ALA A 223 20.96 18.54 -10.12
N SER A 224 22.04 17.94 -9.62
CA SER A 224 23.20 17.51 -10.41
C SER A 224 23.04 16.12 -11.03
N ALA A 225 22.01 15.36 -10.65
CA ALA A 225 21.82 13.99 -11.12
C ALA A 225 21.10 13.93 -12.46
N GLU A 226 21.46 12.93 -13.27
CA GLU A 226 20.77 12.66 -14.53
C GLU A 226 19.32 12.24 -14.28
N GLY A 227 18.38 12.80 -15.06
CA GLY A 227 16.96 12.50 -14.92
C GLY A 227 16.23 13.29 -13.83
N PHE A 228 16.91 14.22 -13.13
CA PHE A 228 16.28 15.14 -12.17
C PHE A 228 15.10 15.91 -12.79
N LYS A 229 13.99 16.00 -12.05
CA LYS A 229 12.80 16.77 -12.44
C LYS A 229 12.43 17.86 -11.44
N VAL A 230 12.05 19.02 -11.98
CA VAL A 230 11.46 20.13 -11.24
C VAL A 230 9.93 20.08 -11.32
N VAL A 231 9.25 20.69 -10.35
CA VAL A 231 7.81 20.91 -10.40
C VAL A 231 7.53 21.97 -11.46
N ALA A 232 6.74 21.63 -12.48
CA ALA A 232 6.53 22.48 -13.65
C ALA A 232 5.90 23.84 -13.28
N GLU A 233 4.99 23.84 -12.32
CA GLU A 233 4.26 25.01 -11.85
C GLU A 233 5.15 26.03 -11.12
N THR A 234 6.24 25.58 -10.51
CA THR A 234 7.16 26.43 -9.74
C THR A 234 8.49 26.66 -10.45
N GLY A 235 8.84 25.80 -11.41
CA GLY A 235 10.17 25.74 -12.01
C GLY A 235 11.28 25.37 -11.01
N ALA A 236 10.93 24.89 -9.83
CA ALA A 236 11.84 24.64 -8.72
C ALA A 236 11.84 23.17 -8.28
N MET A 237 12.85 22.81 -7.49
CA MET A 237 12.90 21.49 -6.85
C MET A 237 11.69 21.32 -5.93
N MET A 238 11.14 20.11 -5.90
CA MET A 238 10.06 19.78 -4.97
C MET A 238 10.52 19.97 -3.52
N SER A 239 9.69 20.58 -2.70
CA SER A 239 10.01 20.80 -1.28
C SER A 239 10.18 19.47 -0.53
N ASP A 240 11.09 19.43 0.45
CA ASP A 240 11.34 18.22 1.23
C ASP A 240 10.11 17.76 2.03
N ARG A 241 9.28 18.73 2.44
CA ARG A 241 7.97 18.46 3.06
C ARG A 241 7.07 17.69 2.12
N THR A 242 6.93 18.12 0.87
CA THR A 242 6.09 17.44 -0.13
C THR A 242 6.67 16.09 -0.51
N LYS A 243 7.99 15.96 -0.66
CA LYS A 243 8.65 14.67 -0.89
C LYS A 243 8.31 13.68 0.23
N ALA A 244 8.32 14.12 1.48
CA ALA A 244 7.94 13.28 2.61
C ALA A 244 6.46 12.91 2.57
N ILE A 245 5.54 13.87 2.40
CA ILE A 245 4.10 13.60 2.31
C ILE A 245 3.80 12.56 1.21
N ILE A 246 4.36 12.74 0.01
CA ILE A 246 4.19 11.79 -1.10
C ILE A 246 4.75 10.41 -0.72
N SER A 247 5.95 10.34 -0.14
CA SER A 247 6.55 9.07 0.29
C SER A 247 5.64 8.29 1.23
N PHE A 248 5.01 8.95 2.21
CA PHE A 248 4.07 8.30 3.11
C PHE A 248 2.73 7.95 2.42
N ALA A 249 2.22 8.81 1.54
CA ALA A 249 0.96 8.59 0.84
C ALA A 249 1.01 7.41 -0.14
N LEU A 250 2.17 7.17 -0.75
CA LEU A 250 2.42 6.07 -1.67
C LEU A 250 2.76 4.75 -0.96
N CYS A 251 3.15 4.79 0.32
CA CYS A 251 3.59 3.61 1.08
C CYS A 251 2.42 2.70 1.52
N GLY A 252 1.76 2.05 0.56
CA GLY A 252 0.77 1.02 0.81
C GLY A 252 0.28 0.33 -0.47
N PHE A 253 -0.11 -0.94 -0.38
CA PHE A 253 -0.68 -1.72 -1.48
C PHE A 253 -2.13 -1.39 -1.83
N ALA A 254 -2.71 -0.33 -1.25
CA ALA A 254 -4.08 0.08 -1.53
C ALA A 254 -4.22 0.62 -2.96
N ASN A 255 -4.58 -0.29 -3.86
CA ASN A 255 -4.83 -0.06 -5.28
C ASN A 255 -5.88 -1.06 -5.80
N LEU A 256 -6.47 -0.79 -6.97
CA LEU A 256 -7.55 -1.64 -7.52
C LEU A 256 -7.08 -3.06 -7.88
N SER A 257 -5.83 -3.21 -8.33
CA SER A 257 -5.28 -4.52 -8.70
C SER A 257 -5.06 -5.44 -7.49
N SER A 258 -4.79 -4.86 -6.31
CA SER A 258 -4.59 -5.61 -5.07
C SER A 258 -5.85 -6.29 -4.55
N ILE A 259 -7.04 -5.87 -5.00
CA ILE A 259 -8.29 -6.62 -4.71
C ILE A 259 -8.20 -8.03 -5.29
N ALA A 260 -7.70 -8.17 -6.52
CA ALA A 260 -7.53 -9.48 -7.15
C ALA A 260 -6.46 -10.31 -6.44
N ILE A 261 -5.38 -9.67 -5.97
CA ILE A 261 -4.31 -10.32 -5.20
C ILE A 261 -4.85 -10.85 -3.87
N LEU A 262 -5.62 -10.05 -3.13
CA LEU A 262 -6.28 -10.48 -1.90
C LEU A 262 -7.28 -11.62 -2.14
N LEU A 263 -8.08 -11.54 -3.21
CA LEU A 263 -9.01 -12.60 -3.59
C LEU A 263 -8.31 -13.91 -3.95
N GLY A 264 -7.13 -13.83 -4.57
CA GLY A 264 -6.27 -14.98 -4.84
C GLY A 264 -5.67 -15.56 -3.56
N GLY A 265 -5.02 -14.72 -2.76
CA GLY A 265 -4.32 -15.13 -1.53
C GLY A 265 -5.25 -15.55 -0.41
N LEU A 266 -6.02 -14.61 0.15
CA LEU A 266 -6.95 -14.90 1.25
C LEU A 266 -8.06 -15.86 0.80
N GLY A 267 -8.53 -15.72 -0.45
CA GLY A 267 -9.55 -16.62 -0.98
C GLY A 267 -9.06 -18.06 -1.17
N ALA A 268 -7.76 -18.29 -1.38
CA ALA A 268 -7.18 -19.64 -1.35
C ALA A 268 -7.06 -20.19 0.08
N MET A 269 -6.85 -19.33 1.08
CA MET A 269 -6.78 -19.74 2.50
C MET A 269 -8.16 -20.07 3.08
N ALA A 270 -9.19 -19.32 2.67
CA ALA A 270 -10.57 -19.54 3.10
C ALA A 270 -11.54 -19.46 1.89
N PRO A 271 -11.64 -20.53 1.07
CA PRO A 271 -12.48 -20.55 -0.13
C PRO A 271 -13.95 -20.21 0.13
N SER A 272 -14.48 -20.61 1.29
CA SER A 272 -15.86 -20.30 1.73
C SER A 272 -16.13 -18.81 1.91
N ARG A 273 -15.09 -17.99 2.11
CA ARG A 273 -15.18 -16.54 2.36
C ARG A 273 -14.87 -15.69 1.12
N ARG A 274 -14.57 -16.31 -0.02
CA ARG A 274 -14.20 -15.59 -1.26
C ARG A 274 -15.23 -14.56 -1.71
N HIS A 275 -16.52 -14.87 -1.53
CA HIS A 275 -17.60 -13.96 -1.87
C HIS A 275 -17.63 -12.73 -0.96
N ASP A 276 -17.34 -12.88 0.32
CA ASP A 276 -17.28 -11.77 1.28
C ASP A 276 -16.11 -10.84 0.96
N LEU A 277 -14.92 -11.42 0.72
CA LEU A 277 -13.73 -10.69 0.28
C LEU A 277 -14.02 -9.84 -0.96
N ALA A 278 -14.76 -10.39 -1.94
CA ALA A 278 -15.08 -9.67 -3.18
C ALA A 278 -15.99 -8.47 -2.93
N LYS A 279 -16.99 -8.61 -2.05
CA LYS A 279 -17.89 -7.51 -1.65
C LYS A 279 -17.18 -6.40 -0.89
N LEU A 280 -16.19 -6.77 -0.08
CA LEU A 280 -15.43 -5.84 0.76
C LEU A 280 -14.28 -5.14 0.01
N GLY A 281 -13.80 -5.68 -1.12
CA GLY A 281 -12.59 -5.25 -1.82
C GLY A 281 -12.45 -3.75 -2.04
N ILE A 282 -13.44 -3.09 -2.68
CA ILE A 282 -13.39 -1.65 -2.97
C ILE A 282 -13.36 -0.83 -1.67
N ARG A 283 -14.18 -1.21 -0.68
CA ARG A 283 -14.19 -0.54 0.63
C ARG A 283 -12.85 -0.70 1.34
N ALA A 284 -12.19 -1.84 1.18
CA ALA A 284 -10.90 -2.11 1.78
C ALA A 284 -9.79 -1.27 1.13
N VAL A 285 -9.82 -1.07 -0.19
CA VAL A 285 -8.89 -0.16 -0.90
C VAL A 285 -9.08 1.29 -0.45
N ILE A 286 -10.33 1.73 -0.27
CA ILE A 286 -10.62 3.07 0.25
C ILE A 286 -10.06 3.21 1.68
N ALA A 287 -10.35 2.28 2.57
CA ALA A 287 -9.85 2.30 3.95
C ALA A 287 -8.31 2.27 4.01
N GLY A 288 -7.66 1.41 3.23
CA GLY A 288 -6.21 1.33 3.16
C GLY A 288 -5.59 2.62 2.61
N SER A 289 -6.20 3.22 1.59
CA SER A 289 -5.75 4.50 1.04
C SER A 289 -5.89 5.62 2.06
N LEU A 290 -7.01 5.69 2.79
CA LEU A 290 -7.21 6.65 3.88
C LEU A 290 -6.18 6.47 4.99
N ALA A 291 -5.79 5.23 5.31
CA ALA A 291 -4.73 4.97 6.28
C ALA A 291 -3.37 5.52 5.81
N ASN A 292 -3.03 5.36 4.53
CA ASN A 292 -1.80 5.96 3.96
C ASN A 292 -1.85 7.50 3.97
N LEU A 293 -2.98 8.08 3.57
CA LEU A 293 -3.17 9.54 3.54
C LEU A 293 -3.15 10.16 4.93
N MET A 294 -3.69 9.46 5.94
CA MET A 294 -3.58 9.87 7.33
C MET A 294 -2.11 9.89 7.79
N SER A 295 -1.35 8.82 7.50
CA SER A 295 0.07 8.76 7.82
C SER A 295 0.87 9.88 7.11
N ALA A 296 0.52 10.17 5.86
CA ALA A 296 1.10 11.27 5.09
C ALA A 296 0.80 12.64 5.70
N THR A 297 -0.44 12.85 6.17
CA THR A 297 -0.85 14.08 6.85
C THR A 297 -0.06 14.27 8.15
N LEU A 298 0.12 13.20 8.93
CA LEU A 298 0.94 13.23 10.15
C LEU A 298 2.40 13.55 9.84
N ALA A 299 2.98 12.94 8.80
CA ALA A 299 4.33 13.28 8.36
C ALA A 299 4.44 14.76 7.96
N GLY A 300 3.49 15.26 7.17
CA GLY A 300 3.41 16.66 6.76
C GLY A 300 3.20 17.65 7.91
N LEU A 301 2.62 17.21 9.03
CA LEU A 301 2.47 17.98 10.26
C LEU A 301 3.78 18.03 11.05
N PHE A 302 4.38 16.88 11.34
CA PHE A 302 5.57 16.80 12.21
C PHE A 302 6.87 17.23 11.54
N LEU A 303 6.96 17.16 10.21
CA LEU A 303 8.12 17.68 9.46
C LEU A 303 8.04 19.19 9.19
N ALA A 304 6.90 19.82 9.52
CA ALA A 304 6.73 21.27 9.41
C ALA A 304 7.04 22.02 10.72
N ILE A 305 7.25 21.28 11.82
CA ILE A 305 7.63 21.78 13.15
C ILE A 305 9.15 21.67 13.28
#